data_AF-A0A9D6IDQ2-F1
#
_entry.id   AF-A0A9D6IDQ2-F1
#
_cell.length_a   1.000
_cell.length_b   1.000
_cell.length_c   1.000
_cell.angle_alpha   90.00
_cell.angle_beta   90.00
_cell.angle_gamma   90.00
#
_symmetry.space_group_name_H-M   'P 1'
#
loop_
_entity.id
_entity.type
_entity.pdbx_description
1 polymer ?
#
loop_
_entity_poly.entity_id
_entity_poly.type
_entity_poly.pdbx_seq_one_letter_code
_entity_poly.pdbx_strand_id
1 'polypeptide(L)' 'MNLTDLAVFFPQILIKFIALSFLVLHLLFSIIVVRQTQVMTRVVHANISPIIIILSLIHLLSSILVFTWVILFL' A
#
# COMPACT_ATOMS: atom_id res chain seq x y z
N MET A 1 6.59 -35.35 -1.91
CA MET A 1 5.83 -34.39 -1.08
C MET A 1 4.61 -35.15 -0.55
N ASN A 2 4.52 -35.35 0.75
CA ASN A 2 3.41 -36.09 1.36
C ASN A 2 2.17 -35.19 1.47
N LEU A 3 0.98 -35.78 1.58
CA LEU A 3 -0.30 -35.04 1.72
C LEU A 3 -0.27 -34.04 2.90
N THR A 4 0.45 -34.38 3.96
CA THR A 4 0.68 -33.52 5.13
C THR A 4 1.50 -32.27 4.80
N ASP A 5 2.46 -32.37 3.89
CA ASP A 5 3.30 -31.23 3.48
C ASP A 5 2.49 -30.24 2.64
N LEU A 6 1.57 -30.76 1.80
CA LEU A 6 0.66 -29.94 1.01
C LEU A 6 -0.31 -29.15 1.91
N ALA A 7 -0.81 -29.78 2.98
CA ALA A 7 -1.74 -29.15 3.92
C ALA A 7 -1.10 -28.01 4.72
N VAL A 8 0.21 -28.05 4.96
CA VAL A 8 0.96 -26.98 5.65
C VAL A 8 1.42 -25.87 4.69
N PHE A 9 1.70 -26.21 3.43
CA PHE A 9 2.19 -25.26 2.42
C PHE A 9 1.08 -24.37 1.85
N PHE A 10 -0.12 -24.92 1.64
CA PHE A 10 -1.25 -24.20 1.04
C PHE A 10 -1.69 -22.94 1.83
N PRO A 11 -1.83 -22.99 3.17
CA PRO A 11 -2.16 -21.82 3.98
C PRO A 11 -1.11 -20.72 3.88
N GLN A 12 0.18 -21.08 3.82
CA GLN A 12 1.27 -20.10 3.71
C GLN A 12 1.21 -19.34 2.39
N ILE A 13 1.02 -20.05 1.26
CA ILE A 13 0.85 -19.41 -0.05
C ILE A 13 -0.37 -18.49 -0.06
N LEU A 14 -1.49 -18.96 0.47
CA LEU A 14 -2.73 -18.19 0.49
C LEU A 14 -2.55 -16.87 1.28
N ILE A 15 -1.90 -16.93 2.44
CA ILE A 15 -1.60 -15.74 3.26
C ILE A 15 -0.71 -14.76 2.47
N LYS A 16 0.31 -15.24 1.75
CA LYS A 16 1.17 -14.39 0.92
C LYS A 16 0.38 -13.64 -0.15
N PHE A 17 -0.50 -14.33 -0.88
CA PHE A 17 -1.35 -13.69 -1.90
C PHE A 17 -2.31 -12.65 -1.30
N ILE A 18 -2.92 -12.94 -0.16
CA ILE A 18 -3.80 -12.00 0.54
C ILE A 18 -3.02 -10.77 0.98
N ALA A 19 -1.84 -10.95 1.60
CA ALA A 19 -0.98 -9.85 2.03
C ALA A 19 -0.56 -8.97 0.86
N LEU A 20 -0.15 -9.58 -0.26
CA LEU A 20 0.21 -8.86 -1.48
C LEU A 20 -0.97 -8.02 -2.01
N SER A 21 -2.16 -8.62 -2.04
CA SER A 21 -3.39 -7.98 -2.51
C SER A 21 -3.76 -6.75 -1.67
N PHE A 22 -3.69 -6.88 -0.33
CA PHE A 22 -3.93 -5.74 0.56
C PHE A 22 -2.92 -4.62 0.36
N LEU A 23 -1.66 -4.95 0.11
CA LEU A 23 -0.62 -3.95 -0.11
C LEU A 23 -0.83 -3.17 -1.42
N VAL A 24 -1.27 -3.85 -2.48
CA VAL A 24 -1.69 -3.19 -3.74
C VAL A 24 -2.86 -2.24 -3.49
N LEU A 25 -3.89 -2.69 -2.77
CA LEU A 25 -5.03 -1.84 -2.44
C LEU A 25 -4.61 -0.62 -1.61
N HIS A 26 -3.70 -0.80 -0.66
CA HIS A 26 -3.16 0.29 0.14
C HIS A 26 -2.43 1.33 -0.74
N LEU A 27 -1.63 0.88 -1.71
CA LEU A 27 -0.97 1.78 -2.65
C LEU A 27 -1.96 2.60 -3.47
N LEU A 28 -2.98 1.95 -4.04
CA LEU A 28 -4.03 2.64 -4.79
C LEU A 28 -4.73 3.69 -3.92
N PHE A 29 -5.04 3.34 -2.67
CA PHE A 29 -5.62 4.27 -1.71
C PHE A 29 -4.70 5.46 -1.41
N SER A 30 -3.42 5.23 -1.16
CA SER A 30 -2.45 6.31 -0.90
C SER A 30 -2.33 7.29 -2.07
N ILE A 31 -2.37 6.80 -3.32
CA ILE A 31 -2.38 7.65 -4.52
C ILE A 31 -3.62 8.55 -4.54
N ILE A 32 -4.80 8.00 -4.21
CA ILE A 32 -6.06 8.76 -4.15
C ILE A 32 -5.97 9.84 -3.08
N VAL A 33 -5.45 9.53 -1.90
CA VAL A 33 -5.27 10.50 -0.80
C VAL A 33 -4.38 11.66 -1.24
N VAL A 34 -3.21 11.40 -1.84
CA VAL A 34 -2.31 12.45 -2.35
C VAL A 34 -3.06 13.38 -3.32
N ARG A 35 -3.80 12.81 -4.27
CA ARG A 35 -4.58 13.61 -5.23
C ARG A 35 -5.66 14.44 -4.55
N GLN A 36 -6.40 13.85 -3.61
CA GLN A 36 -7.45 14.56 -2.88
C GLN A 36 -6.88 15.72 -2.05
N THR A 37 -5.76 15.52 -1.36
CA THR A 37 -5.10 16.60 -0.60
C THR A 37 -4.68 17.75 -1.52
N GLN A 38 -4.14 17.45 -2.71
CA GLN A 38 -3.77 18.48 -3.69
C GLN A 38 -5.00 19.24 -4.22
N VAL A 39 -6.09 18.53 -4.54
CA VAL A 39 -7.35 19.15 -5.01
C VAL A 39 -7.98 20.02 -3.92
N MET A 40 -8.06 19.55 -2.68
CA MET A 40 -8.61 20.36 -1.57
C MET A 40 -7.82 21.65 -1.35
N THR A 41 -6.48 21.58 -1.47
CA THR A 41 -5.62 22.75 -1.30
C THR A 41 -5.77 23.75 -2.45
N ARG A 42 -5.91 23.29 -3.69
CA ARG A 42 -5.95 24.17 -4.89
C ARG A 42 -7.35 24.63 -5.28
N VAL A 43 -8.35 23.76 -5.20
CA VAL A 43 -9.69 23.99 -5.77
C VAL A 43 -10.67 24.46 -4.71
N VAL A 44 -10.61 23.90 -3.51
CA VAL A 44 -11.57 24.21 -2.43
C VAL A 44 -11.07 25.38 -1.57
N HIS A 45 -9.86 25.90 -1.85
CA HIS A 45 -9.14 26.84 -0.97
C HIS A 45 -9.18 26.40 0.51
N ALA A 46 -9.23 25.08 0.74
CA ALA A 46 -9.14 24.57 2.09
C ALA A 46 -7.74 24.93 2.60
N ASN A 47 -7.65 25.52 3.79
CA ASN A 47 -6.38 25.84 4.47
C ASN A 47 -5.67 24.56 4.94
N ILE A 48 -5.43 23.63 4.02
CA ILE A 48 -4.64 22.44 4.25
C ILE A 48 -3.18 22.88 4.27
N SER A 49 -2.51 22.59 5.38
CA SER A 49 -1.09 22.87 5.53
C SER A 49 -0.30 22.14 4.42
N PRO A 50 0.64 22.82 3.72
CA PRO A 50 1.53 22.18 2.76
C PRO A 50 2.25 20.95 3.32
N ILE A 51 2.43 20.90 4.64
CA ILE A 51 3.01 19.76 5.37
C ILE A 51 2.19 18.48 5.13
N ILE A 52 0.86 18.56 5.05
CA ILE A 52 -0.02 17.38 4.83
C ILE A 52 0.19 16.81 3.43
N ILE A 53 0.47 17.66 2.43
CA ILE A 53 0.83 17.22 1.07
C ILE A 53 2.18 16.47 1.10
N ILE A 54 3.16 17.01 1.83
CA ILE A 54 4.48 16.36 1.96
C ILE A 54 4.36 15.00 2.67
N LEU A 55 3.61 14.94 3.77
CA LEU A 55 3.40 13.69 4.51
C LEU A 55 2.70 12.63 3.65
N SER A 56 1.68 13.01 2.88
CA SER A 56 0.99 12.07 2.00
C SER A 56 1.88 11.54 0.87
N LEU A 57 2.77 12.38 0.33
CA LEU A 57 3.79 11.94 -0.64
C LEU A 57 4.81 10.98 -0.02
N ILE A 58 5.34 11.30 1.16
CA ILE A 58 6.28 10.43 1.89
C ILE A 58 5.63 9.09 2.22
N HIS A 59 4.37 9.10 2.63
CA HIS A 59 3.59 7.90 2.89
C HIS A 59 3.50 7.04 1.64
N LEU A 60 3.09 7.61 0.50
CA LEU A 60 3.03 6.89 -0.77
C LEU A 60 4.38 6.28 -1.17
N LEU A 61 5.48 7.04 -1.07
CA LEU A 61 6.82 6.55 -1.38
C LEU A 61 7.22 5.39 -0.48
N SER A 62 6.97 5.52 0.82
CA SER A 62 7.23 4.45 1.80
C SER A 62 6.42 3.19 1.47
N SER A 63 5.14 3.33 1.13
CA SER A 63 4.29 2.21 0.73
C SER A 63 4.82 1.50 -0.52
N ILE A 64 5.36 2.23 -1.50
CA ILE A 64 5.96 1.65 -2.72
C ILE A 64 7.21 0.84 -2.35
N LEU A 65 8.06 1.38 -1.46
CA LEU A 65 9.25 0.68 -0.98
C LEU A 65 8.88 -0.61 -0.26
N VAL A 66 7.89 -0.57 0.64
CA VAL A 66 7.41 -1.77 1.35
C VAL A 66 6.83 -2.79 0.36
N PHE A 67 6.08 -2.35 -0.65
CA PHE A 67 5.56 -3.26 -1.69
C PHE A 67 6.65 -3.94 -2.50
N THR A 68 7.65 -3.16 -2.91
CA THR A 68 8.80 -3.68 -3.64
C THR A 68 9.57 -4.68 -2.79
N TRP A 69 9.80 -4.36 -1.51
CA TRP A 69 10.43 -5.28 -0.56
C TRP A 69 9.63 -6.58 -0.40
N VAL A 70 8.31 -6.48 -0.19
CA VAL A 70 7.45 -7.65 -0.02
C VAL A 70 7.45 -8.52 -1.28
N ILE A 71 7.42 -7.95 -2.49
CA ILE A 71 7.52 -8.74 -3.73
C ILE A 71 8.86 -9.49 -3.83
N LEU A 72 9.97 -8.87 -3.40
CA LEU A 72 11.30 -9.44 -3.55
C LEU A 72 11.62 -10.53 -2.52
N PHE A 73 11.04 -10.43 -1.31
CA PHE A 73 11.46 -11.25 -0.16
C PHE A 73 10.36 -12.12 0.44
N LEU A 74 9.09 -11.95 0.05
CA LEU A 74 7.98 -12.81 0.49
C LEU A 74 7.75 -13.96 -0.48
#